data_AF-A0A848TZU2-F1
#
_entry.id   AF-A0A848TZU2-F1
#
_cell.length_a   1.000
_cell.length_b   1.000
_cell.length_c   1.000
_cell.angle_alpha   90.00
_cell.angle_beta   90.00
_cell.angle_gamma   90.00
#
_symmetry.space_group_name_H-M   'P 1'
#
loop_
_entity.id
_entity.type
_entity.pdbx_description
1 polymer ?
#
loop_
_entity_poly.entity_id
_entity_poly.type
_entity_poly.pdbx_seq_one_letter_code
_entity_poly.pdbx_strand_id
1 'polypeptide(L)'
;MEYRSALTLLILIFSSCDPVAIMEADIENLTSQRITIDFVSSNEGLSKTLQIPPYEIVLFQEGFDVGGTFLQPSLVEYDSVLIKNQAEMILRVYKENDTGKNIFNTDEYWNANEPSKRFFKYEYEIMSEDIE
;
A
#
# COMPACT_ATOMS: atom_id res chain seq x y z
N MET A 1 0.77 53.74 23.58
CA MET A 1 0.28 52.40 23.96
C MET A 1 -0.10 51.68 22.66
N GLU A 2 0.87 51.38 21.79
CA GLU A 2 0.59 51.01 20.38
C GLU A 2 1.36 49.76 19.90
N TYR A 3 1.86 48.94 20.82
CA TYR A 3 2.57 47.71 20.45
C TYR A 3 1.79 46.42 20.76
N ARG A 4 0.56 46.54 21.28
CA ARG A 4 -0.23 45.37 21.71
C ARG A 4 -1.05 44.73 20.57
N SER A 5 -1.37 45.46 19.51
CA SER A 5 -2.23 44.94 18.42
C SER A 5 -1.48 44.17 17.33
N ALA A 6 -0.17 44.39 17.17
CA ALA A 6 0.63 43.70 16.15
C ALA A 6 1.02 42.27 16.57
N LEU A 7 1.16 42.00 17.88
CA LEU A 7 1.57 40.69 18.39
C LEU A 7 0.47 39.63 18.25
N THR A 8 -0.81 40.04 18.33
CA THR A 8 -1.97 39.14 18.22
C THR A 8 -2.18 38.62 16.79
N LEU A 9 -1.80 39.41 15.77
CA LEU A 9 -1.94 39.02 14.36
C LEU A 9 -0.89 37.98 13.92
N LEU A 10 0.27 37.93 14.59
CA LEU A 10 1.35 36.98 14.29
C LEU A 10 1.08 35.56 14.82
N ILE A 11 0.15 35.39 15.76
CA ILE A 11 -0.16 34.09 16.41
C ILE A 11 -1.14 33.25 15.57
N LEU A 12 -1.96 33.89 14.72
CA LEU A 12 -3.00 33.20 13.93
C LEU A 12 -2.47 32.47 12.68
N ILE A 13 -1.19 32.66 12.32
CA ILE A 13 -0.60 32.09 11.10
C ILE A 13 -0.08 30.65 11.31
N PHE A 14 -0.08 30.14 12.55
CA PHE A 14 0.43 28.81 12.89
C PHE A 14 -0.66 27.80 13.28
N SER A 15 -1.94 28.15 13.13
CA SER A 15 -3.05 27.43 13.79
C SER A 15 -3.78 26.37 12.94
N SER A 16 -3.44 26.16 11.66
CA SER A 16 -4.22 25.21 10.84
C SER A 16 -3.36 24.42 9.85
N CYS A 17 -2.49 23.55 10.36
CA CYS A 17 -2.24 22.31 9.63
C CYS A 17 -3.24 21.29 10.15
N ASP A 18 -4.27 21.00 9.35
CA ASP A 18 -5.13 19.87 9.63
C ASP A 18 -4.28 18.58 9.70
N PRO A 19 -4.59 17.69 10.64
CA PRO A 19 -3.82 16.47 10.80
C PRO A 19 -3.93 15.59 9.55
N VAL A 20 -2.79 15.20 8.98
CA VAL A 20 -2.73 14.28 7.84
C VAL A 20 -2.28 12.90 8.31
N ALA A 21 -3.00 11.86 7.88
CA ALA A 21 -2.58 10.46 7.96
C ALA A 21 -2.00 10.03 6.60
N ILE A 22 -0.96 9.21 6.62
CA ILE A 22 -0.26 8.69 5.44
C ILE A 22 -0.19 7.17 5.54
N MET A 23 -0.37 6.49 4.41
CA MET A 23 -0.20 5.06 4.26
C MET A 23 0.78 4.75 3.12
N GLU A 24 1.68 3.80 3.39
CA GLU A 24 2.53 3.14 2.39
C GLU A 24 2.25 1.64 2.43
N ALA A 25 2.06 1.04 1.26
CA ALA A 25 1.88 -0.39 1.08
C ALA A 25 2.95 -0.91 0.13
N ASP A 26 3.80 -1.79 0.62
CA ASP A 26 4.92 -2.35 -0.09
C ASP A 26 4.70 -3.85 -0.34
N ILE A 27 5.25 -4.36 -1.43
CA ILE A 27 5.26 -5.80 -1.74
C ILE A 27 6.71 -6.24 -1.89
N GLU A 28 7.08 -7.26 -1.11
CA GLU A 28 8.42 -7.84 -1.10
C GLU A 28 8.41 -9.19 -1.84
N ASN A 29 9.37 -9.38 -2.75
CA ASN A 29 9.61 -10.66 -3.40
C ASN A 29 10.74 -11.40 -2.68
N LEU A 30 10.41 -12.33 -1.80
CA LEU A 30 11.39 -13.17 -1.09
C LEU A 30 11.81 -14.41 -1.90
N THR A 31 11.43 -14.49 -3.17
CA THR A 31 11.77 -15.62 -4.04
C THR A 31 13.09 -15.40 -4.76
N SER A 32 13.67 -16.47 -5.28
CA SER A 32 14.94 -16.42 -6.05
C SER A 32 14.79 -15.94 -7.50
N GLN A 33 13.55 -15.72 -7.97
CA GLN A 33 13.26 -15.30 -9.34
C GLN A 33 12.56 -13.94 -9.37
N ARG A 34 12.71 -13.21 -10.48
CA ARG A 34 11.88 -12.02 -10.71
C ARG A 34 10.44 -12.47 -10.91
N ILE A 35 9.53 -11.77 -10.24
CA ILE A 35 8.10 -11.93 -10.43
C ILE A 35 7.49 -10.68 -11.06
N THR A 36 6.45 -10.90 -11.86
CA THR A 36 5.54 -9.86 -12.35
C THR A 36 4.22 -10.04 -11.65
N ILE A 37 3.67 -8.98 -11.06
CA ILE A 37 2.36 -8.97 -10.41
C ILE A 37 1.42 -8.13 -11.24
N ASP A 38 0.37 -8.75 -11.78
CA ASP A 38 -0.68 -8.07 -12.52
C ASP A 38 -1.94 -7.96 -11.66
N PHE A 39 -2.29 -6.74 -11.28
CA PHE A 39 -3.55 -6.37 -10.66
C PHE A 39 -4.57 -6.09 -11.77
N VAL A 40 -5.49 -7.02 -11.97
CA VAL A 40 -6.46 -6.98 -13.07
C VAL A 40 -7.77 -6.37 -12.59
N SER A 41 -8.23 -5.36 -13.31
CA SER A 41 -9.53 -4.72 -13.11
C SER A 41 -10.35 -4.73 -14.41
N SER A 42 -11.66 -4.89 -14.27
CA SER A 42 -12.66 -4.71 -15.31
C SER A 42 -12.66 -3.28 -15.85
N ASN A 43 -12.21 -2.31 -15.06
CA ASN A 43 -11.83 -0.99 -15.54
C ASN A 43 -10.33 -0.98 -15.86
N GLU A 44 -9.98 -1.16 -17.14
CA GLU A 44 -8.58 -1.27 -17.59
C GLU A 44 -7.69 -0.10 -17.13
N GLY A 45 -8.26 1.09 -16.91
CA GLY A 45 -7.52 2.26 -16.43
C GLY A 45 -7.05 2.17 -14.97
N LEU A 46 -7.58 1.23 -14.19
CA LEU A 46 -7.18 0.97 -12.81
C LEU A 46 -6.16 -0.16 -12.69
N SER A 47 -6.07 -1.04 -13.69
CA SER A 47 -5.14 -2.17 -13.71
C SER A 47 -3.70 -1.72 -13.52
N LYS A 48 -2.92 -2.50 -12.78
CA LYS A 48 -1.54 -2.18 -12.43
C LYS A 48 -0.63 -3.39 -12.65
N THR A 49 0.57 -3.15 -13.14
CA THR A 49 1.62 -4.17 -13.21
C THR A 49 2.81 -3.73 -12.37
N LEU A 50 3.30 -4.62 -11.51
CA LEU A 50 4.57 -4.46 -10.79
C LEU A 50 5.57 -5.51 -11.27
N GLN A 51 6.82 -5.10 -11.46
CA GLN A 51 7.92 -6.03 -11.69
C GLN A 51 8.85 -5.96 -10.48
N ILE A 52 9.00 -7.07 -9.77
CA ILE A 52 9.75 -7.13 -8.53
C ILE A 52 10.93 -8.09 -8.72
N PRO A 53 12.18 -7.59 -8.75
CA PRO A 53 13.35 -8.46 -8.79
C PRO A 53 13.43 -9.39 -7.58
N PRO A 54 14.27 -10.44 -7.62
CA PRO A 54 14.50 -11.31 -6.46
C PRO A 54 15.01 -10.52 -5.25
N TYR A 55 14.43 -10.77 -4.08
CA TYR A 55 14.82 -10.18 -2.78
C TYR A 55 14.74 -8.65 -2.75
N GLU A 56 13.80 -8.08 -3.49
CA GLU A 56 13.55 -6.65 -3.55
C GLU A 56 12.12 -6.34 -3.13
N ILE A 57 11.93 -5.09 -2.69
CA ILE A 57 10.66 -4.53 -2.27
C ILE A 57 10.24 -3.40 -3.23
N VAL A 58 8.95 -3.33 -3.55
CA VAL A 58 8.40 -2.29 -4.43
C VAL A 58 7.14 -1.70 -3.82
N LEU A 59 7.04 -0.36 -3.87
CA LEU A 59 5.85 0.37 -3.46
C LEU A 59 4.65 0.00 -4.35
N PHE A 60 3.64 -0.60 -3.75
CA PHE A 60 2.37 -0.91 -4.38
C PHE A 60 1.39 0.27 -4.30
N GLN A 61 1.22 0.87 -3.13
CA GLN A 61 0.22 1.92 -2.96
C GLN A 61 0.70 2.94 -1.94
N GLU A 62 0.38 4.20 -2.20
CA GLU A 62 0.44 5.27 -1.21
C GLU A 62 -0.94 5.89 -1.07
N GLY A 63 -1.25 6.40 0.12
CA GLY A 63 -2.52 7.07 0.40
C GLY A 63 -2.35 8.12 1.48
N PHE A 64 -3.20 9.14 1.46
CA PHE A 64 -3.28 10.11 2.54
C PHE A 64 -4.72 10.53 2.80
N ASP A 65 -5.01 10.91 4.04
CA ASP A 65 -6.30 11.48 4.43
C ASP A 65 -6.13 12.64 5.41
N VAL A 66 -7.02 13.62 5.31
CA VAL A 66 -7.06 14.83 6.13
C VAL A 66 -8.14 14.64 7.19
N GLY A 67 -7.75 14.66 8.47
CA GLY A 67 -8.67 14.42 9.59
C GLY A 67 -8.21 13.33 10.55
N GLY A 68 -7.12 12.63 10.23
CA GLY A 68 -6.45 11.69 11.16
C GLY A 68 -7.12 10.32 11.27
N THR A 69 -7.62 9.77 10.17
CA THR A 69 -8.18 8.42 10.11
C THR A 69 -7.08 7.36 10.02
N PHE A 70 -7.45 6.13 10.41
CA PHE A 70 -6.70 4.92 10.07
C PHE A 70 -6.78 4.67 8.57
N LEU A 71 -5.66 4.35 7.94
CA LEU A 71 -5.57 4.07 6.51
C LEU A 71 -5.02 2.66 6.29
N GLN A 72 -5.58 1.96 5.32
CA GLN A 72 -5.18 0.62 4.91
C GLN A 72 -5.06 0.51 3.38
N PRO A 73 -4.29 -0.44 2.84
CA PRO A 73 -4.26 -0.73 1.42
C PRO A 73 -5.66 -1.13 0.94
N SER A 74 -6.02 -0.75 -0.27
CA SER A 74 -7.33 -1.08 -0.84
C SER A 74 -7.14 -1.76 -2.19
N LEU A 75 -7.63 -2.98 -2.29
CA LEU A 75 -7.60 -3.78 -3.53
C LEU A 75 -9.00 -3.93 -4.15
N VAL A 76 -10.02 -3.22 -3.65
CA VAL A 76 -11.43 -3.36 -4.07
C VAL A 76 -11.68 -3.05 -5.55
N GLU A 77 -10.75 -2.35 -6.20
CA GLU A 77 -10.82 -2.01 -7.62
C GLU A 77 -10.33 -3.13 -8.54
N TYR A 78 -9.75 -4.19 -7.97
CA TYR A 78 -9.16 -5.32 -8.70
C TYR A 78 -10.03 -6.56 -8.58
N ASP A 79 -10.33 -7.19 -9.72
CA ASP A 79 -11.07 -8.45 -9.78
C ASP A 79 -10.17 -9.65 -9.45
N SER A 80 -8.87 -9.56 -9.73
CA SER A 80 -7.88 -10.60 -9.43
C SER A 80 -6.46 -10.06 -9.44
N VAL A 81 -5.56 -10.80 -8.79
CA VAL A 81 -4.11 -10.54 -8.82
C VAL A 81 -3.39 -11.78 -9.35
N LEU A 82 -2.58 -11.63 -10.39
CA LEU A 82 -1.78 -12.72 -10.95
C LEU A 82 -0.31 -12.52 -10.64
N ILE A 83 0.37 -13.58 -10.21
CA ILE A 83 1.82 -13.63 -10.13
C ILE A 83 2.34 -14.46 -11.30
N LYS A 84 3.31 -13.91 -12.03
CA LYS A 84 3.99 -14.57 -13.15
C LYS A 84 5.50 -14.56 -12.98
N ASN A 85 6.17 -15.52 -13.60
CA ASN A 85 7.63 -15.49 -13.76
C ASN A 85 8.06 -14.69 -15.01
N GLN A 86 9.37 -14.60 -15.25
CA GLN A 86 9.94 -13.93 -16.43
C GLN A 86 9.55 -14.55 -17.78
N ALA A 87 9.07 -15.79 -17.80
CA ALA A 87 8.58 -16.45 -19.01
C ALA A 87 7.09 -16.20 -19.23
N GLU A 88 6.48 -15.26 -18.50
CA GLU A 88 5.03 -14.97 -18.49
C GLU A 88 4.16 -16.17 -18.07
N MET A 89 4.74 -17.18 -17.44
CA MET A 89 4.00 -18.30 -16.88
C MET A 89 3.33 -17.86 -15.58
N ILE A 90 2.00 -18.03 -15.50
CA ILE A 90 1.24 -17.78 -14.28
C ILE A 90 1.63 -18.81 -13.22
N LEU A 91 2.11 -18.32 -12.09
CA LEU A 91 2.49 -19.11 -10.92
C LEU A 91 1.34 -19.16 -9.91
N ARG A 92 0.66 -18.02 -9.72
CA ARG A 92 -0.43 -17.89 -8.75
C ARG A 92 -1.49 -16.95 -9.27
N VAL A 93 -2.74 -17.22 -8.92
CA VAL A 93 -3.88 -16.32 -9.10
C VAL A 93 -4.54 -16.16 -7.73
N TYR A 94 -4.77 -14.92 -7.34
CA TYR A 94 -5.55 -14.57 -6.16
C TYR A 94 -6.88 -13.95 -6.60
N LYS A 95 -7.94 -14.37 -5.93
CA LYS A 95 -9.25 -13.72 -5.92
C LYS A 95 -9.64 -13.45 -4.48
N GLU A 96 -10.47 -12.44 -4.25
CA GLU A 96 -10.90 -12.00 -2.91
C GLU A 96 -11.41 -13.14 -2.01
N ASN A 97 -12.12 -14.12 -2.59
CA ASN A 97 -12.74 -15.21 -1.84
C ASN A 97 -11.89 -16.49 -1.77
N ASP A 98 -10.65 -16.48 -2.26
CA ASP A 98 -9.77 -17.65 -2.19
C ASP A 98 -9.30 -17.90 -0.76
N THR A 99 -9.24 -19.17 -0.36
CA THR A 99 -8.81 -19.60 0.98
C THR A 99 -7.28 -19.63 1.12
N GLY A 100 -6.79 -19.41 2.34
CA GLY A 100 -5.35 -19.42 2.67
C GLY A 100 -4.72 -18.05 2.48
N LYS A 101 -3.38 -18.00 2.42
CA LYS A 101 -2.63 -16.74 2.21
C LYS A 101 -3.10 -16.05 0.94
N ASN A 102 -3.55 -14.81 1.08
CA ASN A 102 -4.22 -14.08 0.03
C ASN A 102 -3.94 -12.57 0.15
N ILE A 103 -3.48 -11.96 -0.94
CA ILE A 103 -3.14 -10.54 -1.00
C ILE A 103 -4.35 -9.62 -0.74
N PHE A 104 -5.57 -10.10 -0.98
CA PHE A 104 -6.79 -9.34 -0.69
C PHE A 104 -7.12 -9.26 0.81
N ASN A 105 -6.59 -10.16 1.65
CA ASN A 105 -6.86 -10.17 3.09
C ASN A 105 -5.83 -9.28 3.83
N THR A 106 -6.01 -7.97 3.72
CA THR A 106 -5.10 -6.96 4.28
C THR A 106 -4.95 -7.04 5.79
N ASP A 107 -5.94 -7.57 6.50
CA ASP A 107 -5.94 -7.65 7.96
C ASP A 107 -5.24 -8.91 8.50
N GLU A 108 -4.96 -9.89 7.63
CA GLU A 108 -4.46 -11.22 8.03
C GLU A 108 -3.04 -11.50 7.53
N TYR A 109 -2.75 -11.17 6.26
CA TYR A 109 -1.49 -11.58 5.60
C TYR A 109 -0.56 -10.42 5.25
N TRP A 110 -0.94 -9.18 5.56
CA TRP A 110 -0.04 -8.03 5.46
C TRP A 110 0.55 -7.73 6.83
N ASN A 111 1.86 -7.52 6.87
CA ASN A 111 2.57 -7.07 8.05
C ASN A 111 2.30 -5.56 8.22
N ALA A 112 1.39 -5.22 9.16
CA ALA A 112 1.08 -3.84 9.50
C ALA A 112 2.05 -3.31 10.57
N ASN A 113 2.60 -2.13 10.33
CA ASN A 113 3.42 -1.37 11.25
C ASN A 113 2.92 0.06 11.33
N GLU A 114 2.88 0.63 12.53
CA GLU A 114 2.50 2.02 12.77
C GLU A 114 3.71 2.79 13.33
N PRO A 115 4.69 3.21 12.49
CA PRO A 115 5.84 3.97 12.96
C PRO A 115 5.46 5.25 13.71
N SER A 116 4.29 5.82 13.41
CA SER A 116 3.70 6.90 14.19
C SER A 116 2.18 6.81 14.15
N LYS A 117 1.49 7.56 15.02
CA LYS A 117 0.02 7.63 15.09
C LYS A 117 -0.68 8.05 13.78
N ARG A 118 0.08 8.50 12.78
CA ARG A 118 -0.43 9.03 11.51
C ARG A 118 0.35 8.50 10.31
N PHE A 119 1.17 7.49 10.52
CA PHE A 119 1.90 6.85 9.45
C PHE A 119 1.75 5.34 9.59
N PHE A 120 1.13 4.75 8.58
CA PHE A 120 0.81 3.33 8.52
C PHE A 120 1.63 2.71 7.39
N LYS A 121 2.39 1.66 7.70
CA LYS A 121 3.15 0.87 6.74
C LYS A 121 2.56 -0.52 6.68
N TYR A 122 2.37 -1.03 5.48
CA TYR A 122 1.91 -2.38 5.22
C TYR A 122 2.87 -3.08 4.28
N GLU A 123 3.22 -4.31 4.59
CA GLU A 123 4.14 -5.10 3.78
C GLU A 123 3.53 -6.47 3.49
N TYR A 124 3.47 -6.84 2.20
CA TYR A 124 3.07 -8.18 1.78
C TYR A 124 4.27 -8.93 1.22
N GLU A 125 4.61 -10.04 1.85
CA GLU A 125 5.73 -10.88 1.45
C GLU A 125 5.24 -11.99 0.51
N ILE A 126 5.92 -12.17 -0.62
CA ILE A 126 5.72 -13.32 -1.52
C ILE A 126 6.91 -14.26 -1.35
N MET A 127 6.64 -15.46 -0.83
CA MET A 127 7.63 -16.51 -0.59
C MET A 127 7.55 -17.59 -1.67
N SER A 128 8.55 -18.47 -1.72
CA SER A 128 8.59 -19.58 -2.68
C SER A 128 7.34 -20.47 -2.56
N GLU A 129 6.88 -20.73 -1.35
CA GLU A 129 5.72 -21.57 -1.03
C GLU A 129 4.39 -20.98 -1.54
N ASP A 130 4.36 -19.68 -1.84
CA ASP A 130 3.16 -19.00 -2.34
C ASP A 130 2.96 -19.18 -3.87
N ILE A 131 4.03 -19.58 -4.57
CA ILE A 131 4.13 -19.59 -6.03
C ILE A 131 4.59 -20.95 -6.62
N GLU A 132 4.87 -21.94 -5.78
CA GLU A 132 5.29 -23.30 -6.14
C GLU A 132 4.14 -24.33 -6.14
#